data_AF-A0A915Q8E1-F1
#
_entry.id   AF-A0A915Q8E1-F1
#
_cell.length_a   1.000
_cell.length_b   1.000
_cell.length_c   1.000
_cell.angle_alpha   90.00
_cell.angle_beta   90.00
_cell.angle_gamma   90.00
#
_symmetry.space_group_name_H-M   'P 1'
#
loop_
_entity.id
_entity.type
_entity.pdbx_description
1 polymer ?
#
loop_
_entity_poly.entity_id
_entity_poly.type
_entity_poly.pdbx_seq_one_letter_code
_entity_poly.pdbx_strand_id
1 'polypeptide(L)'
;MQTFDRFLPLNDFRKRTLATSKLRKSLLSIDTNNNLLILSSLDNRTDQLFVEQLALDDFQNGLTPKNIKLAGNMKNCQQLSSFVHCCVITAADNDSSADKGTHCFRQKITEFPDHFYEKNTQMIHTWQTFSNDETVVLLQNVAGDYSILDTKYGFSMPISENEDYVNLTPVAYFFGMDNAKELTELAQDDYKFYICEYLRDSEHRFLLQECYETAFRKMEKFSAVKFCANPIYQAVIQISEKMSTNLKWQLQVTYTATNDVIDDNVYTVDSTDLISNEQIAMICLPFSIDIYIVSNSVLVHYAVDLPKADGEALIGNYF
;
A
#
# COMPACT_ATOMS: atom_id res chain seq x y z
N MET A 1 -13.62 -10.28 39.46
CA MET A 1 -13.59 -8.82 39.24
C MET A 1 -12.17 -8.48 38.83
N GLN A 2 -11.85 -8.72 37.56
CA GLN A 2 -10.54 -8.42 36.98
C GLN A 2 -10.59 -7.00 36.44
N THR A 3 -9.57 -6.23 36.78
CA THR A 3 -9.38 -4.84 36.39
C THR A 3 -9.33 -4.73 34.87
N PHE A 4 -10.19 -3.87 34.32
CA PHE A 4 -10.12 -3.40 32.94
C PHE A 4 -8.75 -2.77 32.69
N ASP A 5 -7.92 -3.43 31.88
CA ASP A 5 -6.75 -2.78 31.30
C ASP A 5 -7.28 -1.71 30.35
N ARG A 6 -7.15 -0.46 30.78
CA ARG A 6 -7.37 0.70 29.93
C ARG A 6 -6.37 0.59 28.78
N PHE A 7 -6.87 0.46 27.56
CA PHE A 7 -6.07 0.69 26.37
C PHE A 7 -5.33 2.03 26.51
N LEU A 8 -4.01 1.95 26.59
CA LEU A 8 -3.16 3.12 26.71
C LEU A 8 -3.25 3.92 25.40
N PRO A 9 -3.24 5.26 25.45
CA PRO A 9 -3.08 6.06 24.23
C PRO A 9 -1.80 5.65 23.49
N LEU A 10 -1.78 5.78 22.15
CA LEU A 10 -0.62 5.54 21.29
C LEU A 10 0.47 6.58 21.61
N ASN A 11 1.14 6.43 22.74
CA ASN A 11 1.99 7.46 23.33
C ASN A 11 3.49 7.26 23.06
N ASP A 12 3.88 6.11 22.53
CA ASP A 12 5.27 5.82 22.18
C ASP A 12 5.35 5.41 20.70
N PHE A 13 5.84 6.32 19.86
CA PHE A 13 6.37 5.95 18.56
C PHE A 13 7.87 6.25 18.50
N ARG A 14 8.63 5.32 17.93
CA ARG A 14 10.08 5.44 17.79
C ARG A 14 10.42 5.87 16.37
N LYS A 15 10.99 7.07 16.24
CA LYS A 15 11.52 7.59 14.98
C LYS A 15 12.99 7.23 14.82
N ARG A 16 13.36 6.63 13.68
CA ARG A 16 14.75 6.36 13.31
C ARG A 16 15.01 6.67 11.84
N THR A 17 16.19 7.19 11.54
CA THR A 17 16.69 7.23 10.15
C THR A 17 17.28 5.86 9.81
N LEU A 18 16.84 5.27 8.70
CA LEU A 18 17.32 3.97 8.24
C LEU A 18 18.50 4.11 7.29
N ALA A 19 18.36 4.94 6.25
CA ALA A 19 19.36 5.07 5.20
C ALA A 19 19.23 6.40 4.47
N THR A 20 20.27 6.76 3.70
CA THR A 20 20.25 7.87 2.74
C THR A 20 20.34 7.32 1.33
N SER A 21 19.29 7.55 0.55
CA SER A 21 19.18 7.23 -0.86
C SER A 21 19.96 8.21 -1.72
N LYS A 22 20.54 7.69 -2.81
CA LYS A 22 21.17 8.54 -3.84
C LYS A 22 20.16 8.96 -4.92
N LEU A 23 18.98 8.37 -4.92
CA LEU A 23 17.93 8.64 -5.89
C LEU A 23 17.21 9.94 -5.55
N ARG A 24 17.06 10.81 -6.56
CA ARG A 24 16.21 12.00 -6.46
C ARG A 24 14.80 11.62 -6.89
N LYS A 25 13.79 12.08 -6.15
CA LYS A 25 12.37 11.81 -6.42
C LYS A 25 12.08 10.32 -6.61
N SER A 26 12.61 9.49 -5.71
CA SER A 26 12.31 8.06 -5.70
C SER A 26 10.85 7.80 -5.35
N LEU A 27 10.28 6.76 -5.95
CA LEU A 27 9.04 6.13 -5.55
C LEU A 27 9.34 5.04 -4.52
N LEU A 28 8.55 4.95 -3.45
CA LEU A 28 8.74 3.99 -2.37
C LEU A 28 7.80 2.79 -2.55
N SER A 29 8.37 1.59 -2.47
CA SER A 29 7.64 0.34 -2.38
C SER A 29 8.04 -0.50 -1.17
N ILE A 30 7.14 -1.38 -0.73
CA ILE A 30 7.40 -2.42 0.26
C ILE A 30 7.14 -3.78 -0.40
N ASP A 31 8.09 -4.70 -0.22
CA ASP A 31 7.91 -6.14 -0.42
C ASP A 31 7.84 -6.78 0.97
N THR A 32 6.61 -6.99 1.46
CA THR A 32 6.36 -7.55 2.80
C THR A 32 6.81 -9.00 2.89
N ASN A 33 6.75 -9.75 1.78
CA ASN A 33 7.16 -11.15 1.75
C ASN A 33 8.68 -11.29 1.91
N ASN A 34 9.46 -10.47 1.20
CA ASN A 34 10.92 -10.49 1.29
C ASN A 34 11.48 -9.52 2.34
N ASN A 35 10.62 -8.83 3.09
CA ASN A 35 11.00 -7.85 4.10
C ASN A 35 11.92 -6.73 3.55
N LEU A 36 11.58 -6.18 2.37
CA LEU A 36 12.38 -5.16 1.68
C LEU A 36 11.63 -3.83 1.55
N LEU A 37 12.37 -2.73 1.72
CA LEU A 37 12.01 -1.42 1.18
C LEU A 37 12.70 -1.22 -0.15
N ILE A 38 11.97 -0.71 -1.14
CA ILE A 38 12.45 -0.53 -2.50
C ILE A 38 12.24 0.92 -2.90
N LEU A 39 13.31 1.61 -3.28
CA LEU A 39 13.27 2.95 -3.84
C LEU A 39 13.53 2.86 -5.33
N SER A 40 12.64 3.40 -6.16
CA SER A 40 12.74 3.33 -7.62
C SER A 40 12.76 4.73 -8.24
N SER A 41 13.59 4.97 -9.24
CA SER A 41 13.61 6.23 -10.00
C SER A 41 13.93 5.95 -11.47
N LEU A 42 13.06 6.43 -12.36
CA LEU A 42 13.22 6.28 -13.80
C LEU A 42 14.14 7.37 -14.37
N ASP A 43 15.18 6.97 -15.09
CA ASP A 43 15.95 7.88 -15.94
C ASP A 43 15.50 7.77 -17.40
N ASN A 44 14.72 8.77 -17.81
CA ASN A 44 14.20 8.89 -19.16
C ASN A 44 15.28 9.08 -20.25
N ARG A 45 16.55 9.35 -19.89
CA ARG A 45 17.63 9.50 -20.88
C ARG A 45 18.29 8.18 -21.24
N THR A 46 18.30 7.25 -20.29
CA THR A 46 18.99 5.96 -20.43
C THR A 46 18.03 4.78 -20.53
N ASP A 47 16.72 5.03 -20.39
CA ASP A 47 15.67 4.00 -20.29
C ASP A 47 16.01 2.96 -19.20
N GLN A 48 16.51 3.45 -18.07
CA GLN A 48 16.88 2.64 -16.92
C GLN A 48 16.01 3.00 -15.72
N LEU A 49 15.49 1.96 -15.07
CA LEU A 49 14.93 2.06 -13.73
C LEU A 49 16.07 1.83 -12.73
N PHE A 50 16.46 2.91 -12.04
CA PHE A 50 17.38 2.85 -10.92
C PHE A 50 16.63 2.41 -9.68
N VAL A 51 17.16 1.41 -8.99
CA VAL A 51 16.55 0.82 -7.80
C VAL A 51 17.56 0.78 -6.67
N GLU A 52 17.15 1.15 -5.47
CA GLU A 52 17.89 0.93 -4.23
C GLU A 52 17.01 0.11 -3.27
N GLN A 53 17.53 -1.01 -2.78
CA GLN A 53 16.80 -1.93 -1.89
C GLN A 53 17.41 -1.92 -0.50
N LEU A 54 16.57 -1.92 0.54
CA LEU A 54 16.98 -2.05 1.94
C LEU A 54 16.27 -3.26 2.56
N ALA A 55 17.06 -4.21 3.07
CA ALA A 55 16.57 -5.30 3.89
C ALA A 55 16.18 -4.78 5.28
N LEU A 56 14.95 -5.04 5.71
CA LEU A 56 14.43 -4.53 6.99
C LEU A 56 14.97 -5.34 8.19
N ASP A 57 15.33 -6.60 7.98
CA ASP A 57 16.02 -7.48 8.92
C ASP A 57 17.52 -7.14 9.08
N ASP A 58 18.14 -6.57 8.04
CA ASP A 58 19.56 -6.17 8.07
C ASP A 58 19.81 -4.79 7.45
N PHE A 59 19.13 -3.77 8.01
CA PHE A 59 19.24 -2.40 7.51
C PHE A 59 20.64 -1.77 7.73
N GLN A 60 21.51 -2.40 8.53
CA GLN A 60 22.88 -1.93 8.78
C GLN A 60 23.77 -2.03 7.54
N ASN A 61 23.46 -2.97 6.63
CA ASN A 61 24.14 -3.08 5.34
C ASN A 61 23.78 -1.95 4.36
N GLY A 62 22.78 -1.12 4.71
CA GLY A 62 22.36 0.01 3.91
C GLY A 62 21.70 -0.37 2.59
N LEU A 63 21.57 0.62 1.70
CA LEU A 63 20.87 0.47 0.43
C LEU A 63 21.75 -0.23 -0.61
N THR A 64 21.24 -1.32 -1.19
CA THR A 64 21.87 -2.06 -2.27
C THR A 64 21.31 -1.59 -3.62
N PRO A 65 22.13 -1.05 -4.53
CA PRO A 65 21.66 -0.56 -5.82
C PRO A 65 21.50 -1.68 -6.85
N LYS A 66 20.50 -1.53 -7.72
CA LYS A 66 20.23 -2.38 -8.88
C LYS A 66 19.72 -1.51 -10.03
N ASN A 67 20.09 -1.85 -11.25
CA ASN A 67 19.60 -1.17 -12.45
C ASN A 67 18.81 -2.17 -13.29
N ILE A 68 17.63 -1.76 -13.74
CA ILE A 68 16.80 -2.54 -14.65
C ILE A 68 16.74 -1.78 -15.98
N LYS A 69 17.17 -2.44 -17.06
CA LYS A 69 17.04 -1.89 -18.40
C LYS A 69 15.61 -2.08 -18.86
N LEU A 70 14.97 -1.00 -19.27
CA LEU A 70 13.59 -1.01 -19.75
C LEU A 70 13.56 -1.06 -21.27
N ALA A 71 12.40 -1.45 -21.82
CA ALA A 71 12.12 -1.15 -23.21
C ALA A 71 11.88 0.37 -23.34
N GLY A 72 12.18 0.94 -24.50
CA GLY A 72 11.98 2.36 -24.76
C GLY A 72 10.52 2.78 -24.55
N ASN A 73 10.32 4.07 -24.26
CA ASN A 73 9.02 4.73 -24.09
C ASN A 73 8.25 4.38 -22.80
N MET A 74 8.80 3.58 -21.90
CA MET A 74 8.19 3.35 -20.59
C MET A 74 8.23 4.61 -19.71
N LYS A 75 7.13 4.88 -19.01
CA LYS A 75 6.97 5.98 -18.05
C LYS A 75 6.45 5.47 -16.71
N ASN A 76 6.56 6.29 -15.68
CA ASN A 76 6.03 6.02 -14.33
C ASN A 76 6.39 4.61 -13.82
N CYS A 77 7.64 4.21 -14.05
CA CYS A 77 8.12 2.89 -13.68
C CYS A 77 8.45 2.80 -12.20
N GLN A 78 8.03 1.70 -11.57
CA GLN A 78 8.28 1.41 -10.16
C GLN A 78 8.53 -0.08 -9.97
N GLN A 79 9.57 -0.43 -9.21
CA GLN A 79 9.74 -1.79 -8.73
C GLN A 79 8.88 -1.98 -7.46
N LEU A 80 7.92 -2.89 -7.54
CA LEU A 80 6.91 -3.12 -6.50
C LEU A 80 7.34 -4.19 -5.50
N SER A 81 8.06 -5.21 -5.99
CA SER A 81 8.63 -6.29 -5.19
C SER A 81 10.02 -6.68 -5.70
N SER A 82 10.72 -7.59 -5.01
CA SER A 82 12.04 -8.07 -5.42
C SER A 82 12.08 -8.63 -6.85
N PHE A 83 10.94 -9.14 -7.34
CA PHE A 83 10.78 -9.75 -8.65
C PHE A 83 9.76 -9.07 -9.56
N VAL A 84 8.95 -8.10 -9.09
CA VAL A 84 7.96 -7.38 -9.94
C VAL A 84 8.32 -5.91 -10.09
N HIS A 85 8.33 -5.43 -11.34
CA HIS A 85 8.27 -4.00 -11.64
C HIS A 85 7.17 -3.72 -12.66
N CYS A 86 6.54 -2.55 -12.56
CA CYS A 86 5.51 -2.11 -13.47
C CYS A 86 5.83 -0.72 -14.03
N CYS A 87 5.36 -0.47 -15.25
CA CYS A 87 5.51 0.77 -16.01
C CYS A 87 4.20 1.08 -16.74
N VAL A 88 4.04 2.34 -17.16
CA VAL A 88 2.91 2.79 -17.98
C VAL A 88 3.42 3.28 -19.34
N ILE A 89 2.73 2.90 -20.41
CA ILE A 89 2.96 3.44 -21.76
C ILE A 89 1.77 4.33 -22.13
N THR A 90 2.06 5.54 -22.62
CA THR A 90 1.02 6.56 -22.91
C THR A 90 0.94 6.88 -24.40
N ALA A 91 -0.23 7.33 -24.86
CA ALA A 91 -0.53 7.55 -26.29
C ALA A 91 0.35 8.60 -27.01
N ALA A 92 1.23 9.31 -26.31
CA ALA A 92 2.16 10.26 -26.93
C ALA A 92 3.31 9.56 -27.69
N ASP A 93 3.45 8.25 -27.53
CA ASP A 93 4.54 7.47 -28.11
C ASP A 93 4.14 6.93 -29.49
N ASN A 94 4.07 7.84 -30.47
CA ASN A 94 3.71 7.58 -31.89
C ASN A 94 4.60 6.55 -32.63
N ASP A 95 5.61 5.99 -31.96
CA ASP A 95 6.64 5.12 -32.54
C ASP A 95 6.84 3.82 -31.73
N SER A 96 5.96 3.51 -30.77
CA SER A 96 6.08 2.28 -29.98
C SER A 96 5.24 1.15 -30.59
N SER A 97 5.84 -0.02 -30.77
CA SER A 97 5.16 -1.27 -31.08
C SER A 97 4.35 -1.84 -29.90
N ALA A 98 4.32 -1.12 -28.77
CA ALA A 98 3.66 -1.52 -27.55
C ALA A 98 2.32 -0.79 -27.38
N ASP A 99 1.30 -1.51 -26.96
CA ASP A 99 -0.02 -0.93 -26.76
C ASP A 99 -0.07 -0.05 -25.50
N LYS A 100 -0.92 0.98 -25.51
CA LYS A 100 -1.13 1.88 -24.38
C LYS A 100 -1.73 1.15 -23.18
N GLY A 101 -1.08 1.23 -22.02
CA GLY A 101 -1.61 0.69 -20.77
C GLY A 101 -0.53 0.45 -19.73
N THR A 102 -0.83 -0.46 -18.80
CA THR A 102 0.10 -0.87 -17.73
C THR A 102 0.83 -2.14 -18.13
N HIS A 103 2.15 -2.13 -17.99
CA HIS A 103 3.04 -3.25 -18.28
C HIS A 103 3.74 -3.67 -16.99
N CYS A 104 3.52 -4.89 -16.54
CA CYS A 104 4.19 -5.47 -15.38
C CYS A 104 5.07 -6.63 -15.80
N PHE A 105 6.28 -6.67 -15.25
CA PHE A 105 7.29 -7.67 -15.54
C PHE A 105 7.64 -8.42 -14.27
N ARG A 106 7.58 -9.75 -14.32
CA ARG A 106 7.93 -10.63 -13.21
C ARG A 106 9.19 -11.44 -13.55
N GLN A 107 10.22 -11.34 -12.72
CA GLN A 107 11.50 -12.01 -12.91
C GLN A 107 12.03 -12.56 -11.58
N LYS A 108 11.90 -13.89 -11.37
CA LYS A 108 12.47 -14.56 -10.20
C LYS A 108 13.91 -15.02 -10.42
N ILE A 109 14.17 -15.80 -11.48
CA ILE A 109 15.47 -16.46 -11.72
C ILE A 109 15.72 -16.70 -13.23
N THR A 110 14.68 -16.76 -14.07
CA THR A 110 14.78 -17.03 -15.51
C THR A 110 15.34 -15.84 -16.31
N GLU A 111 16.04 -16.15 -17.40
CA GLU A 111 16.61 -15.15 -18.32
C GLU A 111 15.55 -14.25 -18.96
N PHE A 112 14.31 -14.73 -19.09
CA PHE A 112 13.18 -13.97 -19.62
C PHE A 112 12.18 -13.61 -18.52
N PRO A 113 11.83 -12.31 -18.37
CA PRO A 113 10.76 -11.89 -17.49
C PRO A 113 9.40 -12.27 -18.09
N ASP A 114 8.48 -12.76 -17.25
CA ASP A 114 7.07 -12.84 -17.64
C ASP A 114 6.56 -11.40 -17.80
N HIS A 115 5.93 -11.10 -18.94
CA HIS A 115 5.37 -9.79 -19.23
C HIS A 115 3.85 -9.86 -19.25
N PHE A 116 3.23 -9.09 -18.37
CA PHE A 116 1.79 -8.90 -18.28
C PHE A 116 1.44 -7.49 -18.74
N TYR A 117 0.36 -7.39 -19.50
CA TYR A 117 -0.07 -6.15 -20.09
C TYR A 117 -1.58 -6.03 -19.96
N GLU A 118 -2.03 -4.89 -19.43
CA GLU A 118 -3.44 -4.53 -19.36
C GLU A 118 -3.68 -3.23 -20.12
N LYS A 119 -4.64 -3.27 -21.04
CA LYS A 119 -4.85 -2.20 -22.01
C LYS A 119 -5.67 -1.05 -21.43
N ASN A 120 -5.29 0.18 -21.77
CA ASN A 120 -6.00 1.40 -21.36
C ASN A 120 -6.18 1.53 -19.83
N THR A 121 -5.30 0.91 -19.06
CA THR A 121 -5.28 1.03 -17.60
C THR A 121 -4.02 1.71 -17.12
N GLN A 122 -4.12 2.34 -15.96
CA GLN A 122 -3.02 2.93 -15.22
C GLN A 122 -2.87 2.22 -13.87
N MET A 123 -1.62 2.02 -13.45
CA MET A 123 -1.31 1.57 -12.10
C MET A 123 -1.60 2.68 -11.09
N ILE A 124 -2.34 2.35 -10.03
CA ILE A 124 -2.51 3.22 -8.87
C ILE A 124 -1.40 2.91 -7.85
N HIS A 125 -1.16 3.80 -6.90
CA HIS A 125 -0.20 3.60 -5.80
C HIS A 125 -0.62 2.55 -4.74
N THR A 126 -1.21 1.43 -5.19
CA THR A 126 -1.68 0.32 -4.36
C THR A 126 -1.26 -1.01 -4.98
N TRP A 127 -0.45 -1.77 -4.25
CA TRP A 127 -0.06 -3.15 -4.56
C TRP A 127 0.21 -3.87 -3.22
N GLN A 128 0.19 -5.20 -3.24
CA GLN A 128 0.53 -6.01 -2.07
C GLN A 128 1.28 -7.28 -2.50
N THR A 129 2.26 -7.69 -1.70
CA THR A 129 3.01 -8.94 -1.86
C THR A 129 2.59 -9.96 -0.81
N PHE A 130 2.47 -11.22 -1.21
CA PHE A 130 2.06 -12.33 -0.34
C PHE A 130 3.17 -13.38 -0.20
N SER A 131 3.07 -14.26 0.80
CA SER A 131 4.10 -15.27 1.14
C SER A 131 4.49 -16.23 0.01
N ASN A 132 3.62 -16.43 -0.96
CA ASN A 132 3.78 -17.36 -2.08
C ASN A 132 4.39 -16.70 -3.34
N ASP A 133 5.08 -15.57 -3.16
CA ASP A 133 5.62 -14.69 -4.20
C ASP A 133 4.58 -14.21 -5.23
N GLU A 134 3.35 -14.02 -4.78
CA GLU A 134 2.30 -13.35 -5.51
C GLU A 134 2.38 -11.85 -5.23
N THR A 135 2.28 -11.05 -6.28
CA THR A 135 2.18 -9.60 -6.16
C THR A 135 0.94 -9.18 -6.93
N VAL A 136 0.02 -8.54 -6.22
CA VAL A 136 -1.20 -8.00 -6.82
C VAL A 136 -1.06 -6.49 -6.97
N VAL A 137 -1.55 -5.96 -8.08
CA VAL A 137 -1.43 -4.54 -8.44
C VAL A 137 -2.81 -3.99 -8.78
N LEU A 138 -3.19 -2.87 -8.16
CA LEU A 138 -4.44 -2.20 -8.48
C LEU A 138 -4.29 -1.36 -9.74
N LEU A 139 -5.19 -1.59 -10.69
CA LEU A 139 -5.27 -0.90 -11.97
C LEU A 139 -6.59 -0.15 -12.08
N GLN A 140 -6.55 1.05 -12.66
CA GLN A 140 -7.74 1.82 -13.02
C GLN A 140 -7.84 1.98 -14.53
N ASN A 141 -9.02 1.78 -15.10
CA ASN A 141 -9.27 2.10 -16.49
C ASN A 141 -9.66 3.58 -16.69
N VAL A 142 -9.84 3.98 -17.96
CA VAL A 142 -10.26 5.36 -18.32
C VAL A 142 -11.70 5.70 -17.94
N ALA A 143 -12.56 4.71 -17.72
CA ALA A 143 -13.93 4.89 -17.27
C ALA A 143 -14.03 5.09 -15.75
N GLY A 144 -12.96 4.78 -15.01
CA GLY A 144 -12.87 4.86 -13.56
C GLY A 144 -12.91 3.50 -12.87
N ASP A 145 -13.24 2.42 -13.59
CA ASP A 145 -13.37 1.09 -13.00
C ASP A 145 -12.02 0.53 -12.55
N TYR A 146 -12.06 -0.22 -11.45
CA TYR A 146 -10.89 -0.79 -10.80
C TYR A 146 -10.78 -2.30 -11.06
N SER A 147 -9.54 -2.77 -11.13
CA SER A 147 -9.22 -4.20 -11.23
C SER A 147 -7.91 -4.53 -10.54
N ILE A 148 -7.75 -5.78 -10.12
CA ILE A 148 -6.54 -6.28 -9.49
C ILE A 148 -5.81 -7.19 -10.47
N LEU A 149 -4.63 -6.79 -10.92
CA LEU A 149 -3.74 -7.65 -11.70
C LEU A 149 -2.98 -8.59 -10.76
N ASP A 150 -3.18 -9.89 -10.92
CA ASP A 150 -2.35 -10.92 -10.30
C ASP A 150 -1.13 -11.20 -11.20
N THR A 151 0.05 -10.76 -10.77
CA THR A 151 1.29 -10.95 -11.55
C THR A 151 1.86 -12.37 -11.48
N LYS A 152 1.33 -13.25 -10.63
CA LYS A 152 1.76 -14.64 -10.56
C LYS A 152 1.10 -15.49 -11.63
N TYR A 153 -0.18 -15.26 -11.89
CA TYR A 153 -0.95 -16.01 -12.88
C TYR A 153 -1.27 -15.21 -14.15
N GLY A 154 -1.11 -13.89 -14.13
CA GLY A 154 -1.24 -13.02 -15.30
C GLY A 154 -2.66 -12.69 -15.72
N PHE A 155 -3.62 -12.72 -14.79
CA PHE A 155 -5.01 -12.33 -15.06
C PHE A 155 -5.41 -11.12 -14.21
N SER A 156 -6.32 -10.32 -14.77
CA SER A 156 -6.91 -9.17 -14.10
C SER A 156 -8.27 -9.56 -13.51
N MET A 157 -8.50 -9.18 -12.26
CA MET A 157 -9.70 -9.45 -11.49
C MET A 157 -10.50 -8.16 -11.34
N PRO A 158 -11.64 -7.98 -12.03
CA PRO A 158 -12.42 -6.76 -11.91
C PRO A 158 -13.03 -6.64 -10.50
N ILE A 159 -13.11 -5.42 -10.00
CA ILE A 159 -13.84 -5.08 -8.76
C ILE A 159 -15.23 -4.61 -9.20
N SER A 160 -16.25 -5.38 -8.82
CA SER A 160 -17.64 -5.05 -9.14
C SER A 160 -18.25 -4.27 -7.98
N GLU A 161 -18.51 -2.99 -8.22
CA GLU A 161 -19.25 -2.14 -7.31
C GLU A 161 -20.76 -2.47 -7.38
N ASN A 162 -21.47 -2.29 -6.27
CA ASN A 162 -22.93 -2.39 -6.23
C ASN A 162 -23.55 -0.99 -6.43
N GLU A 163 -24.66 -0.90 -7.17
CA GLU A 163 -25.40 0.34 -7.43
C GLU A 163 -25.85 1.05 -6.13
N ASP A 164 -26.02 0.30 -5.05
CA ASP A 164 -26.46 0.83 -3.75
C ASP A 164 -25.44 1.78 -3.11
N TYR A 165 -24.17 1.74 -3.53
CA TYR A 165 -23.07 2.52 -2.92
C TYR A 165 -22.36 3.47 -3.90
N VAL A 166 -23.00 3.81 -5.03
CA VAL A 166 -22.43 4.65 -6.11
C VAL A 166 -21.95 6.04 -5.68
N ASN A 167 -22.39 6.53 -4.51
CA ASN A 167 -21.97 7.82 -3.97
C ASN A 167 -20.63 7.76 -3.22
N LEU A 168 -20.08 6.56 -2.97
CA LEU A 168 -18.81 6.40 -2.29
C LEU A 168 -17.66 6.47 -3.29
N THR A 169 -16.61 7.19 -2.95
CA THR A 169 -15.38 7.27 -3.73
C THR A 169 -14.31 6.38 -3.11
N PRO A 170 -13.72 5.43 -3.87
CA PRO A 170 -12.60 4.63 -3.38
C PRO A 170 -11.38 5.49 -3.04
N VAL A 171 -10.75 5.21 -1.89
CA VAL A 171 -9.56 5.97 -1.41
C VAL A 171 -8.33 5.07 -1.32
N ALA A 172 -8.48 3.88 -0.75
CA ALA A 172 -7.39 2.93 -0.58
C ALA A 172 -7.92 1.50 -0.54
N TYR A 173 -7.05 0.53 -0.83
CA TYR A 173 -7.38 -0.89 -0.87
C TYR A 173 -6.34 -1.67 -0.07
N PHE A 174 -6.74 -2.77 0.56
CA PHE A 174 -5.88 -3.61 1.37
C PHE A 174 -6.35 -5.07 1.34
N PHE A 175 -5.43 -6.02 1.34
CA PHE A 175 -5.75 -7.44 1.53
C PHE A 175 -5.44 -7.83 2.96
N GLY A 176 -6.49 -8.06 3.75
CA GLY A 176 -6.38 -8.29 5.19
C GLY A 176 -5.69 -9.60 5.58
N MET A 177 -5.71 -10.56 4.66
CA MET A 177 -5.09 -11.86 4.80
C MET A 177 -3.90 -11.98 3.84
N ASP A 178 -3.02 -12.95 4.11
CA ASP A 178 -1.87 -13.25 3.25
C ASP A 178 -2.28 -14.04 1.98
N ASN A 179 -3.29 -13.53 1.25
CA ASN A 179 -3.79 -14.07 -0.02
C ASN A 179 -4.68 -13.06 -0.77
N ALA A 180 -4.88 -13.28 -2.08
CA ALA A 180 -5.75 -12.46 -2.93
C ALA A 180 -7.20 -12.98 -3.02
N LYS A 181 -7.85 -13.26 -1.87
CA LYS A 181 -9.27 -13.69 -1.83
C LYS A 181 -10.20 -12.67 -1.18
N GLU A 182 -9.70 -11.98 -0.16
CA GLU A 182 -10.44 -11.04 0.66
C GLU A 182 -9.82 -9.66 0.48
N LEU A 183 -10.59 -8.74 -0.09
CA LEU A 183 -10.17 -7.38 -0.38
C LEU A 183 -11.01 -6.42 0.46
N THR A 184 -10.36 -5.49 1.12
CA THR A 184 -11.00 -4.43 1.88
C THR A 184 -10.68 -3.10 1.20
N GLU A 185 -11.70 -2.28 1.03
CA GLU A 185 -11.60 -0.93 0.50
C GLU A 185 -11.92 0.08 1.60
N LEU A 186 -11.09 1.12 1.71
CA LEU A 186 -11.46 2.35 2.37
C LEU A 186 -12.08 3.28 1.34
N ALA A 187 -13.37 3.55 1.49
CA ALA A 187 -14.13 4.47 0.65
C ALA A 187 -14.51 5.72 1.44
N GLN A 188 -14.95 6.77 0.76
CA GLN A 188 -15.39 8.01 1.41
C GLN A 188 -16.60 8.64 0.75
N ASP A 189 -17.38 9.36 1.53
CA ASP A 189 -18.24 10.44 1.04
C ASP A 189 -17.60 11.80 1.38
N ASP A 190 -18.38 12.89 1.29
CA ASP A 190 -17.90 14.23 1.63
C ASP A 190 -17.45 14.36 3.10
N TYR A 191 -18.00 13.57 4.02
CA TYR A 191 -17.89 13.74 5.47
C TYR A 191 -17.18 12.60 6.20
N LYS A 192 -17.32 11.36 5.71
CA LYS A 192 -17.03 10.14 6.46
C LYS A 192 -16.26 9.13 5.62
N PHE A 193 -15.54 8.26 6.32
CA PHE A 193 -14.94 7.06 5.75
C PHE A 193 -15.85 5.86 5.95
N TYR A 194 -15.86 4.98 4.96
CA TYR A 194 -16.54 3.70 4.96
C TYR A 194 -15.53 2.59 4.68
N ILE A 195 -15.77 1.41 5.23
CA ILE A 195 -15.05 0.21 4.87
C ILE A 195 -15.99 -0.69 4.09
N CYS A 196 -15.54 -1.12 2.93
CA CYS A 196 -16.25 -2.01 2.04
C CYS A 196 -15.46 -3.32 1.88
N GLU A 197 -16.12 -4.45 2.06
CA GLU A 197 -15.50 -5.76 2.06
C GLU A 197 -15.92 -6.55 0.82
N TYR A 198 -14.94 -7.13 0.13
CA TYR A 198 -15.13 -7.83 -1.12
C TYR A 198 -14.57 -9.25 -1.03
N LEU A 199 -15.32 -10.19 -1.61
CA LEU A 199 -14.89 -11.58 -1.75
C LEU A 199 -14.67 -11.92 -3.22
N ARG A 200 -13.58 -12.64 -3.48
CA ARG A 200 -13.31 -13.17 -4.82
C ARG A 200 -14.20 -14.36 -5.13
N ASP A 201 -14.99 -14.26 -6.20
CA ASP A 201 -15.82 -15.35 -6.70
C ASP A 201 -15.02 -16.39 -7.52
N SER A 202 -15.70 -17.43 -8.00
CA SER A 202 -15.12 -18.47 -8.84
C SER A 202 -14.75 -17.99 -10.25
N GLU A 203 -15.28 -16.84 -10.68
CA GLU A 203 -15.00 -16.22 -11.98
C GLU A 203 -13.88 -15.16 -11.88
N HIS A 204 -13.17 -15.12 -10.75
CA HIS A 204 -12.07 -14.19 -10.49
C HIS A 204 -12.51 -12.72 -10.45
N ARG A 205 -13.70 -12.43 -9.93
CA ARG A 205 -14.19 -11.06 -9.69
C ARG A 205 -14.32 -10.79 -8.20
N PHE A 206 -14.01 -9.58 -7.78
CA PHE A 206 -14.28 -9.14 -6.41
C PHE A 206 -15.69 -8.59 -6.33
N LEU A 207 -16.54 -9.27 -5.56
CA LEU A 207 -17.93 -8.91 -5.35
C LEU A 207 -18.09 -8.27 -3.97
N LEU A 208 -18.69 -7.08 -3.93
CA LEU A 208 -19.00 -6.39 -2.69
C LEU A 208 -19.93 -7.25 -1.82
N GLN A 209 -19.55 -7.45 -0.55
CA GLN A 209 -20.34 -8.15 0.45
C GLN A 209 -21.09 -7.16 1.33
N GLU A 210 -20.35 -6.22 1.91
CA GLU A 210 -20.89 -5.22 2.83
C GLU A 210 -20.07 -3.94 2.79
N CYS A 211 -20.73 -2.82 3.11
CA CYS A 211 -20.09 -1.54 3.37
C CYS A 211 -20.65 -0.95 4.66
N TYR A 212 -19.79 -0.49 5.55
CA TYR A 212 -20.18 0.14 6.81
C TYR A 212 -19.40 1.43 7.10
N GLU A 213 -20.06 2.34 7.80
CA GLU A 213 -19.46 3.59 8.26
C GLU A 213 -18.39 3.32 9.32
N THR A 214 -17.28 4.03 9.24
CA THR A 214 -16.20 3.95 10.24
C THR A 214 -16.23 5.13 11.21
N ALA A 215 -15.62 4.96 12.38
CA ALA A 215 -15.39 6.05 13.33
C ALA A 215 -14.21 6.97 12.92
N PHE A 216 -13.47 6.66 11.86
CA PHE A 216 -12.31 7.43 11.43
C PHE A 216 -12.70 8.84 11.00
N ARG A 217 -11.93 9.82 11.47
CA ARG A 217 -12.15 11.22 11.14
C ARG A 217 -11.42 11.58 9.86
N LYS A 218 -12.14 12.13 8.89
CA LYS A 218 -11.56 12.69 7.66
C LYS A 218 -10.90 14.04 7.94
N MET A 219 -9.66 14.22 7.48
CA MET A 219 -9.01 15.54 7.46
C MET A 219 -9.68 16.42 6.39
N GLU A 220 -9.84 17.72 6.67
CA GLU A 220 -10.46 18.65 5.70
C GLU A 220 -9.78 18.61 4.33
N LYS A 221 -8.45 18.46 4.31
CA LYS A 221 -7.64 18.32 3.10
C LYS A 221 -6.47 17.37 3.32
N PHE A 222 -6.43 16.30 2.56
CA PHE A 222 -5.32 15.36 2.51
C PHE A 222 -4.87 15.13 1.06
N SER A 223 -3.58 14.87 0.84
CA SER A 223 -3.04 14.54 -0.49
C SER A 223 -2.87 13.05 -0.72
N ALA A 224 -2.70 12.27 0.35
CA ALA A 224 -2.52 10.83 0.26
C ALA A 224 -3.08 10.11 1.51
N VAL A 225 -3.52 8.88 1.31
CA VAL A 225 -4.00 7.97 2.35
C VAL A 225 -3.36 6.60 2.17
N LYS A 226 -2.99 5.97 3.28
CA LYS A 226 -2.77 4.51 3.32
C LYS A 226 -3.70 3.91 4.35
N PHE A 227 -4.09 2.68 4.08
CA PHE A 227 -5.08 1.94 4.85
C PHE A 227 -4.59 0.51 5.04
N CYS A 228 -4.89 -0.05 6.20
CA CYS A 228 -4.85 -1.48 6.42
C CYS A 228 -6.01 -1.91 7.31
N ALA A 229 -6.47 -3.12 7.09
CA ALA A 229 -7.46 -3.79 7.91
C ALA A 229 -7.03 -5.24 8.08
N ASN A 230 -6.85 -5.67 9.32
CA ASN A 230 -6.59 -7.05 9.67
C ASN A 230 -7.60 -7.48 10.76
N PRO A 231 -7.65 -8.78 11.13
CA PRO A 231 -8.61 -9.25 12.13
C PRO A 231 -8.51 -8.59 13.52
N ILE A 232 -7.39 -7.94 13.84
CA ILE A 232 -7.12 -7.34 15.15
C ILE A 232 -7.52 -5.85 15.16
N TYR A 233 -7.19 -5.11 14.09
CA TYR A 233 -7.42 -3.67 14.02
C TYR A 233 -7.53 -3.16 12.58
N GLN A 234 -8.07 -1.95 12.47
CA GLN A 234 -8.08 -1.16 11.25
C GLN A 234 -7.27 0.11 11.48
N ALA A 235 -6.51 0.55 10.47
CA ALA A 235 -5.71 1.76 10.58
C ALA A 235 -5.71 2.57 9.29
N VAL A 236 -5.81 3.88 9.45
CA VAL A 236 -5.79 4.87 8.36
C VAL A 236 -4.71 5.90 8.66
N ILE A 237 -3.77 6.09 7.74
CA ILE A 237 -2.86 7.22 7.78
C ILE A 237 -3.23 8.23 6.69
N GLN A 238 -3.49 9.46 7.10
CA GLN A 238 -3.78 10.59 6.22
C GLN A 238 -2.59 11.55 6.21
N ILE A 239 -2.20 12.01 5.02
CA ILE A 239 -1.16 13.03 4.83
C ILE A 239 -1.83 14.34 4.44
N SER A 240 -1.58 15.41 5.20
CA SER A 240 -2.10 16.75 4.92
C SER A 240 -1.68 17.23 3.53
N GLU A 241 -2.56 17.97 2.84
CA GLU A 241 -2.18 18.67 1.60
C GLU A 241 -0.98 19.61 1.85
N LYS A 242 -0.08 19.69 0.85
CA LYS A 242 1.17 20.46 0.94
C LYS A 242 0.91 21.97 0.96
N MET A 243 0.72 22.53 2.16
CA MET A 243 0.65 23.99 2.38
C MET A 243 2.04 24.61 2.65
N SER A 244 3.04 23.81 3.02
CA SER A 244 4.40 24.27 3.37
C SER A 244 5.48 23.22 3.04
N THR A 245 6.74 23.46 3.43
CA THR A 245 7.82 22.45 3.32
C THR A 245 7.61 21.24 4.24
N ASN A 246 6.82 21.41 5.30
CA ASN A 246 6.47 20.35 6.23
C ASN A 246 5.14 19.71 5.81
N LEU A 247 5.10 18.39 5.81
CA LEU A 247 3.89 17.58 5.66
C LEU A 247 3.55 16.98 7.02
N LYS A 248 2.30 17.18 7.45
CA LYS A 248 1.75 16.54 8.64
C LYS A 248 1.11 15.23 8.22
N TRP A 249 1.39 14.17 8.96
CA TRP A 249 0.64 12.93 8.84
C TRP A 249 -0.06 12.60 10.15
N GLN A 250 -1.21 11.95 10.04
CA GLN A 250 -2.00 11.49 11.16
C GLN A 250 -2.40 10.04 10.93
N LEU A 251 -1.99 9.16 11.84
CA LEU A 251 -2.45 7.79 11.94
C LEU A 251 -3.65 7.72 12.89
N GLN A 252 -4.71 7.05 12.47
CA GLN A 252 -5.84 6.67 13.30
C GLN A 252 -5.96 5.15 13.31
N VAL A 253 -6.25 4.56 14.48
CA VAL A 253 -6.38 3.12 14.68
C VAL A 253 -7.65 2.83 15.49
N THR A 254 -8.41 1.82 15.07
CA THR A 254 -9.54 1.25 15.81
C THR A 254 -9.32 -0.25 15.97
N TYR A 255 -9.72 -0.83 17.10
CA TYR A 255 -9.63 -2.27 17.32
C TYR A 255 -10.92 -2.96 16.90
N THR A 256 -10.78 -4.14 16.31
CA THR A 256 -11.93 -5.00 16.02
C THR A 256 -12.51 -5.50 17.33
N ALA A 257 -13.84 -5.45 17.47
CA ALA A 257 -14.52 -5.98 18.66
C ALA A 257 -14.25 -7.49 18.77
N THR A 258 -13.80 -7.93 19.94
CA THR A 258 -13.46 -9.35 20.18
C THR A 258 -14.00 -9.80 21.53
N ASN A 259 -14.56 -11.02 21.60
CA ASN A 259 -15.00 -11.66 22.85
C ASN A 259 -15.83 -10.75 23.77
N ASP A 260 -16.88 -10.11 23.23
CA ASP A 260 -17.77 -9.16 23.94
C ASP A 260 -17.11 -7.87 24.45
N VAL A 261 -15.84 -7.60 24.11
CA VAL A 261 -15.18 -6.32 24.35
C VAL A 261 -15.31 -5.46 23.10
N ILE A 262 -16.18 -4.45 23.19
CA ILE A 262 -16.32 -3.41 22.17
C ILE A 262 -15.43 -2.25 22.58
N ASP A 263 -14.42 -1.95 21.76
CA ASP A 263 -13.62 -0.73 21.87
C ASP A 263 -14.01 0.24 20.76
N ASP A 264 -14.92 1.17 21.06
CA ASP A 264 -15.36 2.21 20.14
C ASP A 264 -14.38 3.39 20.03
N ASN A 265 -13.19 3.30 20.67
CA ASN A 265 -12.23 4.39 20.66
C ASN A 265 -11.44 4.43 19.35
N VAL A 266 -11.18 5.65 18.89
CA VAL A 266 -10.22 5.92 17.81
C VAL A 266 -8.94 6.44 18.43
N TYR A 267 -7.88 5.64 18.38
CA TYR A 267 -6.55 6.05 18.82
C TYR A 267 -5.87 6.85 17.72
N THR A 268 -5.21 7.94 18.06
CA THR A 268 -4.60 8.84 17.07
C THR A 268 -3.15 9.14 17.43
N VAL A 269 -2.27 9.14 16.43
CA VAL A 269 -0.90 9.66 16.49
C VAL A 269 -0.72 10.62 15.34
N ASP A 270 -0.08 11.76 15.59
CA ASP A 270 0.33 12.67 14.54
C ASP A 270 1.79 13.07 14.65
N SER A 271 2.40 13.36 13.50
CA SER A 271 3.76 13.87 13.42
C SER A 271 3.89 14.80 12.22
N THR A 272 4.95 15.60 12.22
CA THR A 272 5.25 16.57 11.17
C THR A 272 6.66 16.33 10.67
N ASP A 273 6.81 16.17 9.37
CA ASP A 273 8.08 15.86 8.71
C ASP A 273 8.32 16.73 7.48
N LEU A 274 9.60 16.88 7.13
CA LEU A 274 10.02 17.48 5.86
C LEU A 274 9.89 16.44 4.74
N ILE A 275 8.68 16.04 4.36
CA ILE A 275 8.49 14.98 3.37
C ILE A 275 8.69 15.54 1.95
N SER A 276 9.58 14.89 1.19
CA SER A 276 9.72 15.16 -0.24
C SER A 276 8.93 14.11 -1.02
N ASN A 277 7.87 14.53 -1.71
CA ASN A 277 7.13 13.72 -2.70
C ASN A 277 6.12 12.69 -2.16
N GLU A 278 5.56 12.88 -0.95
CA GLU A 278 4.38 12.12 -0.46
C GLU A 278 4.54 10.59 -0.47
N GLN A 279 5.78 10.10 -0.51
CA GLN A 279 6.09 8.68 -0.56
C GLN A 279 6.04 8.10 0.85
N ILE A 280 4.89 7.52 1.17
CA ILE A 280 4.64 6.81 2.41
C ILE A 280 4.30 5.36 2.12
N ALA A 281 4.78 4.48 2.99
CA ALA A 281 4.42 3.08 2.96
C ALA A 281 4.22 2.59 4.40
N MET A 282 3.32 1.62 4.58
CA MET A 282 2.86 1.17 5.90
C MET A 282 2.86 -0.36 5.93
N ILE A 283 3.40 -0.94 7.00
CA ILE A 283 3.29 -2.36 7.30
C ILE A 283 2.48 -2.49 8.59
N CYS A 284 1.41 -3.28 8.51
CA CYS A 284 0.51 -3.51 9.63
C CYS A 284 0.77 -4.89 10.24
N LEU A 285 1.55 -4.90 11.32
CA LEU A 285 1.86 -6.10 12.09
C LEU A 285 0.87 -6.25 13.24
N PRO A 286 0.65 -7.47 13.77
CA PRO A 286 -0.33 -7.71 14.83
C PRO A 286 -0.21 -6.79 16.06
N PHE A 287 1.00 -6.33 16.39
CA PHE A 287 1.29 -5.56 17.60
C PHE A 287 1.97 -4.21 17.34
N SER A 288 2.21 -3.86 16.08
CA SER A 288 2.85 -2.60 15.73
C SER A 288 2.52 -2.18 14.30
N ILE A 289 2.57 -0.88 14.06
CA ILE A 289 2.47 -0.32 12.71
C ILE A 289 3.81 0.34 12.39
N ASP A 290 4.46 -0.16 11.34
CA ASP A 290 5.69 0.42 10.84
C ASP A 290 5.39 1.33 9.65
N ILE A 291 5.80 2.59 9.76
CA ILE A 291 5.55 3.61 8.74
C ILE A 291 6.89 4.09 8.20
N TYR A 292 7.01 4.03 6.88
CA TYR A 292 8.21 4.39 6.13
C TYR A 292 7.95 5.60 5.26
N ILE A 293 8.84 6.59 5.36
CA ILE A 293 8.70 7.87 4.66
C ILE A 293 10.02 8.23 3.99
N VAL A 294 9.95 8.72 2.75
CA VAL A 294 11.10 9.32 2.05
C VAL A 294 11.10 10.84 2.25
N SER A 295 12.07 11.34 3.00
CA SER A 295 12.26 12.76 3.34
C SER A 295 13.63 13.23 2.85
N ASN A 296 13.69 14.03 1.78
CA ASN A 296 14.93 14.57 1.20
C ASN A 296 16.00 13.50 0.91
N SER A 297 15.58 12.38 0.32
CA SER A 297 16.44 11.20 0.07
C SER A 297 16.88 10.48 1.36
N VAL A 298 16.30 10.79 2.51
CA VAL A 298 16.48 10.03 3.75
C VAL A 298 15.25 9.15 3.96
N LEU A 299 15.48 7.87 4.21
CA LEU A 299 14.44 6.92 4.58
C LEU A 299 14.26 6.95 6.09
N VAL A 300 13.08 7.36 6.53
CA VAL A 300 12.71 7.50 7.94
C VAL A 300 11.69 6.42 8.28
N HIS A 301 11.87 5.81 9.45
CA HIS A 301 10.99 4.79 10.00
C HIS A 301 10.37 5.27 11.30
N TYR A 302 9.07 5.04 11.42
CA TYR A 302 8.28 5.20 12.63
C TYR A 302 7.73 3.85 13.03
N ALA A 303 8.18 3.33 14.18
CA ALA A 303 7.54 2.18 14.82
C ALA A 303 6.46 2.70 15.78
N VAL A 304 5.20 2.39 15.52
CA VAL A 304 4.08 2.71 16.41
C VAL A 304 3.70 1.42 17.12
N ASP A 305 4.02 1.33 18.40
CA ASP A 305 3.67 0.16 19.21
C ASP A 305 2.17 0.22 19.53
N LEU A 306 1.44 -0.83 19.18
CA LEU A 306 0.01 -0.93 19.46
C LEU A 306 -0.20 -1.46 20.88
N PRO A 307 -1.17 -0.93 21.65
CA PRO A 307 -1.58 -1.53 22.90
C PRO A 307 -1.81 -3.03 22.73
N LYS A 308 -1.24 -3.84 23.63
CA LYS A 308 -1.54 -5.26 23.70
C LYS A 308 -3.01 -5.43 24.10
N ALA A 309 -3.92 -5.48 23.13
CA ALA A 309 -5.00 -6.44 23.28
C ALA A 309 -4.33 -7.81 23.47
N ASP A 310 -4.84 -8.70 24.31
CA ASP A 310 -4.31 -10.05 24.49
C ASP A 310 -4.35 -10.83 23.15
N GLY A 311 -3.41 -10.53 22.26
CA GLY A 311 -3.36 -11.06 20.90
C GLY A 311 -3.02 -12.55 20.91
N GLU A 312 -2.48 -13.09 22.00
CA GLU A 312 -2.35 -14.53 22.20
C GLU A 312 -3.71 -15.23 22.25
N ALA A 313 -4.77 -14.56 22.73
CA ALA A 313 -6.14 -15.10 22.71
C ALA A 313 -6.82 -14.95 21.33
N LEU A 314 -6.36 -14.01 20.49
CA LEU A 314 -6.92 -13.71 19.15
C LEU A 314 -6.24 -14.52 18.04
N ILE A 315 -4.94 -14.77 18.16
CA ILE A 315 -4.12 -15.55 17.22
C ILE A 315 -4.38 -17.06 17.35
N GLY A 316 -4.85 -17.52 18.52
CA GLY A 316 -5.07 -18.95 18.81
C GLY A 316 -6.17 -19.64 18.01
N ASN A 317 -6.93 -18.93 17.16
CA ASN A 317 -8.03 -19.48 16.36
C ASN A 317 -7.86 -19.34 14.83
N TYR A 318 -6.77 -18.75 14.32
CA TYR A 318 -6.65 -18.40 12.89
C TYR A 318 -5.33 -18.79 12.19
N PHE A 319 -4.52 -19.67 12.77
CA PHE A 319 -3.36 -20.29 12.11
C PHE A 319 -3.44 -21.82 12.13
#